data_AF-A0A527GJ06-F1
#
_entry.id   AF-A0A527GJ06-F1
#
_cell.length_a   1.000
_cell.length_b   1.000
_cell.length_c   1.000
_cell.angle_alpha   90.00
_cell.angle_beta   90.00
_cell.angle_gamma   90.00
#
_symmetry.space_group_name_H-M   'P 1'
#
loop_
_entity.id
_entity.type
_entity.pdbx_description
1 polymer ?
#
loop_
_entity_poly.entity_id
_entity_poly.type
_entity_poly.pdbx_seq_one_letter_code
_entity_poly.pdbx_strand_id
1 'polypeptide(L)'
;VEDMINTVVRQIAFYEFERKVHAERKNGELTSDRLGQFWLEVQAESLGPAIKLREGYEVFWTYIPHFIHSPFYVYAYAFGDCLVNSLYAVYQNAER
;
A
#
# COMPACT_ATOMS: atom_id res chain seq x y z
N VAL A 1 0.85 -18.46 5.16
CA VAL A 1 1.99 -17.75 4.50
C VAL A 1 1.51 -16.95 3.29
N GLU A 2 0.69 -17.53 2.39
CA GLU A 2 0.03 -16.80 1.28
C GLU A 2 -0.86 -15.62 1.74
N ASP A 3 -1.64 -15.77 2.82
CA ASP A 3 -2.53 -14.71 3.31
C ASP A 3 -1.79 -13.47 3.84
N MET A 4 -0.64 -13.67 4.48
CA MET A 4 0.16 -12.57 5.03
C MET A 4 0.86 -11.79 3.92
N ILE A 5 1.32 -12.48 2.87
CA ILE A 5 1.93 -11.84 1.69
C ILE A 5 0.88 -11.03 0.93
N ASN A 6 -0.32 -11.59 0.69
CA ASN A 6 -1.40 -10.85 0.04
C ASN A 6 -1.87 -9.63 0.85
N THR A 7 -1.76 -9.68 2.19
CA THR A 7 -2.19 -8.58 3.05
C THR A 7 -1.10 -7.52 3.17
N VAL A 8 0.11 -7.86 3.60
CA VAL A 8 1.19 -6.90 3.86
C VAL A 8 1.67 -6.22 2.58
N VAL A 9 1.89 -6.99 1.50
CA VAL A 9 2.36 -6.42 0.22
C VAL A 9 1.33 -5.44 -0.35
N ARG A 10 0.04 -5.77 -0.22
CA ARG A 10 -1.06 -4.89 -0.63
C ARG A 10 -1.15 -3.64 0.23
N GLN A 11 -1.01 -3.74 1.55
CA GLN A 11 -1.03 -2.56 2.43
C GLN A 11 0.17 -1.63 2.16
N ILE A 12 1.36 -2.18 1.89
CA ILE A 12 2.55 -1.39 1.50
C ILE A 12 2.29 -0.68 0.17
N ALA A 13 1.73 -1.36 -0.83
CA ALA A 13 1.36 -0.75 -2.10
C ALA A 13 0.37 0.41 -1.90
N PHE A 14 -0.64 0.24 -1.04
CA PHE A 14 -1.60 1.30 -0.74
C PHE A 14 -0.94 2.52 -0.10
N TYR A 15 -0.01 2.28 0.83
CA TYR A 15 0.76 3.35 1.46
C TYR A 15 1.66 4.09 0.45
N GLU A 16 2.37 3.37 -0.42
CA GLU A 16 3.22 3.98 -1.45
C GLU A 16 2.40 4.79 -2.47
N PHE A 17 1.24 4.29 -2.87
CA PHE A 17 0.29 5.04 -3.71
C PHE A 17 -0.14 6.35 -3.02
N GLU A 18 -0.61 6.26 -1.78
CA GLU A 18 -1.07 7.42 -1.00
C GLU A 18 0.06 8.45 -0.83
N ARG A 19 1.30 8.00 -0.57
CA ARG A 19 2.48 8.88 -0.53
C ARG A 19 2.73 9.59 -1.84
N LYS A 20 2.71 8.88 -2.99
CA LYS A 20 2.90 9.50 -4.31
C LYS A 20 1.85 10.57 -4.59
N VAL A 21 0.57 10.26 -4.30
CA VAL A 21 -0.54 11.21 -4.44
C VAL A 21 -0.32 12.46 -3.59
N HIS A 22 -0.05 12.31 -2.29
CA HIS A 22 0.13 13.44 -1.40
C HIS A 22 1.41 14.24 -1.65
N ALA A 23 2.48 13.59 -2.12
CA ALA A 23 3.71 14.27 -2.53
C ALA A 23 3.47 15.14 -3.77
N GLU A 24 2.84 14.59 -4.81
CA GLU A 24 2.59 15.32 -6.06
C GLU A 24 1.53 16.40 -5.89
N ARG A 25 0.55 16.22 -5.01
CA ARG A 25 -0.48 17.23 -4.73
C ARG A 25 0.09 18.58 -4.26
N LYS A 26 1.32 18.59 -3.72
CA LYS A 26 2.04 19.82 -3.36
C LYS A 26 2.40 20.68 -4.58
N ASN A 27 2.49 20.06 -5.76
CA ASN A 27 2.86 20.70 -7.02
C ASN A 27 1.66 21.21 -7.82
N GLY A 28 0.43 20.88 -7.41
CA GLY A 28 -0.78 21.30 -8.14
C GLY A 28 -1.95 20.35 -7.98
N GLU A 29 -3.02 20.61 -8.73
CA GLU A 29 -4.18 19.71 -8.82
C GLU A 29 -3.82 18.43 -9.59
N LEU A 30 -4.37 17.30 -9.15
CA LEU A 30 -4.15 16.00 -9.77
C LEU A 30 -5.39 15.59 -10.56
N THR A 31 -5.18 15.23 -11.83
CA THR A 31 -6.23 14.65 -12.68
C THR A 31 -6.47 13.18 -12.34
N SER A 32 -7.64 12.65 -12.71
CA SER A 32 -7.95 11.22 -12.60
C SER A 32 -6.92 10.34 -13.31
N ASP A 33 -6.45 10.78 -14.47
CA ASP A 33 -5.47 10.04 -15.27
C ASP A 33 -4.12 9.96 -14.55
N ARG A 34 -3.72 11.05 -13.89
CA ARG A 34 -2.47 11.07 -13.11
C ARG A 34 -2.56 10.16 -11.90
N LEU A 35 -3.70 10.13 -11.22
CA LEU A 35 -3.96 9.18 -10.12
C LEU A 35 -3.95 7.74 -10.63
N GLY A 36 -4.58 7.45 -11.77
CA GLY A 36 -4.57 6.14 -12.39
C GLY A 36 -3.16 5.67 -12.78
N GLN A 37 -2.30 6.57 -13.27
CA GLN A 37 -0.90 6.28 -13.55
C GLN A 37 -0.13 5.87 -12.29
N PHE A 38 -0.23 6.65 -11.21
CA PHE A 38 0.42 6.30 -9.94
C PHE A 38 -0.07 4.95 -9.40
N TRP A 39 -1.36 4.68 -9.53
CA TRP A 39 -1.95 3.41 -9.14
C TRP A 39 -1.34 2.25 -9.93
N LEU A 40 -1.33 2.33 -11.26
CA LEU A 40 -0.76 1.26 -12.10
C LEU A 40 0.72 1.04 -11.83
N GLU A 41 1.50 2.12 -11.67
CA GLU A 41 2.94 2.06 -11.39
C GLU A 41 3.22 1.30 -10.09
N VAL A 42 2.55 1.69 -9.00
CA VAL A 42 2.73 1.06 -7.69
C VAL A 42 2.26 -0.39 -7.69
N GLN A 43 1.14 -0.70 -8.36
CA GLN A 43 0.64 -2.06 -8.46
C GLN A 43 1.56 -2.95 -9.30
N ALA A 44 2.18 -2.43 -10.37
CA ALA A 44 3.15 -3.17 -11.18
C ALA A 44 4.43 -3.48 -10.41
N GLU A 45 4.94 -2.52 -9.64
CA GLU A 45 6.10 -2.72 -8.74
C GLU A 45 5.79 -3.75 -7.65
N SER A 46 4.60 -3.68 -7.06
CA SER A 46 4.17 -4.55 -5.96
C SER A 46 3.89 -6.00 -6.38
N LEU A 47 3.23 -6.20 -7.52
CA LEU A 47 2.79 -7.52 -7.99
C LEU A 47 3.83 -8.23 -8.87
N GLY A 48 4.79 -7.48 -9.40
CA GLY A 48 5.85 -7.99 -10.26
C GLY A 48 5.39 -8.40 -11.66
N PRO A 49 6.33 -8.79 -12.53
CA PRO A 49 6.09 -8.98 -13.97
C PRO A 49 5.23 -10.20 -14.32
N ALA A 50 5.02 -11.11 -13.37
CA ALA A 50 4.18 -12.29 -13.56
C ALA A 50 2.69 -11.95 -13.65
N ILE A 51 2.27 -10.80 -13.12
CA ILE A 51 0.87 -10.37 -13.10
C ILE A 51 0.63 -9.31 -14.17
N LYS A 52 -0.30 -9.58 -15.08
CA LYS A 52 -0.76 -8.62 -16.08
C LYS A 52 -1.97 -7.85 -15.56
N LEU A 53 -1.78 -6.55 -15.33
CA LEU A 53 -2.88 -5.63 -15.06
C LEU A 53 -3.72 -5.46 -16.34
N ARG A 54 -5.03 -5.62 -16.23
CA ARG A 54 -5.96 -5.50 -17.37
C ARG A 54 -6.44 -4.06 -17.53
N GLU A 55 -6.96 -3.74 -18.70
CA GLU A 55 -7.67 -2.48 -18.95
C GLU A 55 -8.80 -2.28 -17.92
N GLY A 56 -8.97 -1.05 -17.44
CA GLY A 56 -9.89 -0.71 -16.36
C GLY A 56 -9.29 -0.88 -14.97
N TYR A 57 -8.09 -1.43 -14.83
CA TYR A 57 -7.44 -1.56 -13.51
C TYR A 57 -6.94 -0.21 -12.97
N GLU A 58 -6.73 0.77 -13.84
CA GLU A 58 -6.28 2.13 -13.50
C GLU A 58 -7.25 2.88 -12.58
N VAL A 59 -8.53 2.53 -12.55
CA VAL A 59 -9.52 3.18 -11.67
C VAL A 59 -9.76 2.43 -10.36
N PHE A 60 -9.09 1.29 -10.12
CA PHE A 60 -9.34 0.47 -8.93
C PHE A 60 -9.01 1.17 -7.61
N TRP A 61 -8.14 2.18 -7.61
CA TRP A 61 -7.88 3.00 -6.43
C TRP A 61 -9.16 3.64 -5.86
N THR A 62 -10.17 3.92 -6.70
CA THR A 62 -11.46 4.49 -6.28
C THR A 62 -12.28 3.55 -5.40
N TYR A 63 -12.06 2.24 -5.50
CA TYR A 63 -12.77 1.23 -4.71
C TYR A 63 -12.22 1.07 -3.29
N ILE A 64 -11.11 1.72 -2.96
CA ILE A 64 -10.44 1.58 -1.67
C ILE A 64 -10.91 2.71 -0.74
N PRO A 65 -11.80 2.43 0.22
CA PRO A 65 -12.43 3.49 1.03
C PRO A 65 -11.42 4.26 1.90
N HIS A 66 -10.31 3.59 2.27
CA HIS A 66 -9.29 4.15 3.16
C HIS A 66 -8.63 5.41 2.59
N PHE A 67 -8.47 5.54 1.27
CA PHE A 67 -7.86 6.74 0.68
C PHE A 67 -8.72 8.00 0.85
N ILE A 68 -10.03 7.85 1.05
CA ILE A 68 -10.99 8.96 1.11
C ILE A 68 -11.44 9.20 2.55
N HIS A 69 -11.78 8.12 3.27
CA HIS A 69 -12.41 8.21 4.58
C HIS A 69 -11.42 8.12 5.75
N SER A 70 -10.20 7.63 5.52
CA SER A 70 -9.21 7.41 6.58
C SER A 70 -7.78 7.53 6.05
N PRO A 71 -7.39 8.71 5.52
CA PRO A 71 -6.09 8.89 4.90
C PRO A 71 -4.95 8.55 5.88
N PHE A 72 -3.93 7.85 5.39
CA PHE A 72 -2.77 7.31 6.11
C PHE A 72 -3.08 6.28 7.22
N TYR A 73 -4.31 5.78 7.31
CA TYR A 73 -4.67 4.75 8.30
C TYR A 73 -3.95 3.42 8.05
N VAL A 74 -3.63 3.10 6.78
CA VAL A 74 -2.94 1.86 6.42
C VAL A 74 -1.51 1.80 6.98
N TYR A 75 -0.85 2.95 7.15
CA TYR A 75 0.45 3.02 7.84
C TYR A 75 0.37 2.47 9.27
N ALA A 76 -0.74 2.71 9.98
CA ALA A 76 -0.92 2.20 11.34
C ALA A 76 -1.01 0.66 11.37
N TYR A 77 -1.55 0.03 10.33
CA TYR A 77 -1.57 -1.43 10.20
C TYR A 77 -0.17 -2.01 9.96
N ALA A 78 0.57 -1.45 8.99
CA ALA A 78 1.93 -1.91 8.71
C ALA A 78 2.88 -1.68 9.90
N PHE A 79 2.72 -0.56 10.61
CA PHE A 79 3.46 -0.28 11.84
C PHE A 79 3.10 -1.27 12.96
N GLY A 80 1.81 -1.57 13.14
CA GLY A 80 1.34 -2.54 14.13
C GLY A 80 1.93 -3.93 13.93
N ASP A 81 1.89 -4.44 12.69
CA ASP A 81 2.44 -5.76 12.37
C ASP A 81 3.96 -5.81 12.58
N CYS A 82 4.70 -4.78 12.17
CA CYS A 82 6.15 -4.70 12.39
C CYS A 82 6.50 -4.60 13.89
N LEU A 83 5.72 -3.86 14.67
CA LEU A 83 5.93 -3.69 16.11
C LEU A 83 5.70 -5.00 16.86
N VAL A 84 4.59 -5.70 16.58
CA VAL A 84 4.28 -6.99 17.22
C VAL A 84 5.34 -8.04 16.90
N ASN A 85 5.76 -8.15 15.64
CA ASN A 85 6.83 -9.08 15.25
C ASN A 85 8.17 -8.76 15.94
N SER A 86 8.51 -7.48 16.06
CA SER A 86 9.73 -7.05 16.76
C SER A 86 9.68 -7.37 18.25
N LEU A 87 8.54 -7.13 18.91
CA LEU A 87 8.35 -7.45 20.33
C LEU A 87 8.37 -8.98 20.58
N TYR A 88 7.78 -9.76 19.69
CA TYR A 88 7.80 -11.23 19.79
C TYR A 88 9.22 -11.78 19.66
N ALA A 89 10.02 -11.24 18.74
CA ALA A 89 11.43 -11.63 18.60
C ALA A 89 12.27 -11.29 19.86
N VAL A 90 12.00 -10.15 20.51
CA VAL A 90 12.63 -9.79 21.79
C VAL A 90 12.25 -10.79 22.89
N TYR A 91 10.97 -11.16 22.99
CA TYR A 91 10.49 -12.17 23.94
C TYR A 91 11.17 -13.53 23.75
N GLN A 92 11.22 -14.04 22.52
CA GLN A 92 11.87 -15.34 22.24
C GLN A 92 13.36 -15.35 22.58
N ASN A 93 14.06 -14.23 22.44
CA ASN A 93 15.46 -14.10 22.82
C ASN A 93 15.68 -13.95 24.32
N ALA A 94 14.67 -13.55 25.09
CA ALA A 94 14.74 -13.44 26.55
C ALA A 94 14.53 -14.77 27.28
N GLU A 95 13.93 -15.78 26.61
CA GLU A 95 13.76 -17.14 27.16
C GLU A 95 14.87 -18.14 26.74
N ARG A 96 15.94 -17.65 26.10
CA ARG A 96 17.19 -18.39 25.86
C ARG A 96 18.25 -18.01 26.88
#